data_AF-A0A0E9M1L6-F1
#
_entry.id   AF-A0A0E9M1L6-F1
#
_cell.length_a   1.000
_cell.length_b   1.000
_cell.length_c   1.000
_cell.angle_alpha   90.00
_cell.angle_beta   90.00
_cell.angle_gamma   90.00
#
_symmetry.space_group_name_H-M   'P 1'
#
loop_
_entity.id
_entity.type
_entity.pdbx_description
1 polymer ?
#
loop_
_entity_poly.entity_id
_entity_poly.type
_entity_poly.pdbx_seq_one_letter_code
_entity_poly.pdbx_strand_id
1 'polypeptide(L)'
;MAKRRGLTPKGWMIAILVSVIVSVSFVAANTDRRNFEIVKNLDIFYSLFRELNSYYVDETDPEKLIKTGIDAMLETLDPYTTFIPEEEMADFRFMTTGEYAGIGALITKRGDYVVISEPTKGCLPRNRA
;
A
#
# COMPACT_ATOMS: atom_id res chain seq x y z
N MET A 1 44.03 -47.05 22.71
CA MET A 1 42.73 -46.50 23.19
C MET A 1 42.73 -44.98 22.99
N ALA A 2 42.02 -44.48 21.98
CA ALA A 2 41.98 -43.05 21.67
C ALA A 2 40.89 -42.35 22.49
N LYS A 3 41.31 -41.49 23.43
CA LYS A 3 40.43 -40.71 24.29
C LYS A 3 39.67 -39.69 23.43
N ARG A 4 38.37 -39.91 23.20
CA ARG A 4 37.48 -38.92 22.58
C ARG A 4 37.48 -37.67 23.46
N ARG A 5 38.26 -36.64 23.08
CA ARG A 5 38.25 -35.33 23.73
C ARG A 5 36.91 -34.67 23.40
N GLY A 6 35.96 -34.74 24.33
CA GLY A 6 34.72 -33.97 24.26
C GLY A 6 35.03 -32.47 24.20
N LEU A 7 34.22 -31.74 23.42
CA LEU A 7 34.34 -30.30 23.24
C LEU A 7 34.22 -29.60 24.61
N THR A 8 35.13 -28.68 24.93
CA THR A 8 35.08 -27.92 26.19
C THR A 8 33.84 -27.00 26.20
N PRO A 9 33.30 -26.61 27.38
CA PRO A 9 32.12 -25.74 27.47
C PRO A 9 32.32 -24.39 26.75
N LYS A 10 33.57 -23.91 26.66
CA LYS A 10 33.94 -22.72 25.88
C LYS A 10 33.86 -22.94 24.36
N GLY A 11 34.15 -24.15 23.88
CA GLY A 11 34.00 -24.53 22.48
C GLY A 11 32.54 -24.60 22.02
N TRP A 12 31.62 -25.02 22.90
CA TRP A 12 30.18 -24.97 22.62
C TRP A 12 29.67 -23.53 22.48
N MET A 13 30.16 -22.62 23.34
CA MET A 13 29.79 -21.21 23.29
C MET A 13 30.22 -20.54 21.98
N ILE A 14 31.43 -20.84 21.51
CA ILE A 14 31.95 -20.33 20.23
C ILE A 14 31.16 -20.91 19.05
N ALA A 15 30.83 -22.20 19.07
CA ALA A 15 30.04 -22.84 18.01
C ALA A 15 28.63 -22.25 17.88
N ILE A 16 27.98 -21.94 19.01
CA ILE A 16 26.67 -21.26 19.03
C ILE A 16 26.81 -19.85 18.43
N LEU A 17 27.84 -19.11 18.82
CA LEU A 17 28.06 -17.74 18.36
C LEU A 17 28.32 -17.69 16.84
N VAL A 18 29.12 -18.62 16.31
CA VAL A 18 29.35 -18.77 14.87
C VAL A 18 28.07 -19.17 14.13
N SER A 19 27.29 -20.10 14.69
CA SER A 19 26.00 -20.50 14.11
C SER A 19 25.01 -19.34 14.01
N VAL A 20 24.94 -18.49 15.05
CA VAL A 20 24.10 -17.29 15.05
C VAL A 20 24.56 -16.30 13.97
N ILE A 21 25.86 -16.06 13.84
CA ILE A 21 26.40 -15.15 12.81
C ILE A 21 26.05 -15.66 11.40
N VAL A 22 26.27 -16.95 11.12
CA VAL A 22 25.94 -17.54 9.82
C VAL A 22 24.45 -17.44 9.52
N SER A 23 23.60 -17.68 10.52
CA SER A 23 22.15 -17.59 10.38
C SER A 23 21.70 -16.16 10.06
N VAL A 24 22.28 -15.15 10.72
CA VAL A 24 21.98 -13.73 10.47
C VAL A 24 22.44 -13.32 9.07
N SER A 25 23.65 -13.72 8.65
CA SER A 25 24.17 -13.42 7.31
C SER A 25 23.32 -14.07 6.20
N PHE A 26 22.79 -15.27 6.43
CA PHE A 26 21.92 -15.95 5.47
C PHE A 26 20.57 -15.22 5.29
N VAL A 27 19.96 -14.76 6.39
CA VAL A 27 18.71 -13.98 6.35
C VAL A 27 18.92 -12.61 5.67
N ALA A 28 20.04 -11.94 5.96
CA ALA A 28 20.39 -10.67 5.32
C ALA A 28 20.55 -10.82 3.79
N ALA A 29 21.32 -11.82 3.34
CA ALA A 29 21.54 -12.07 1.91
C ALA A 29 20.24 -12.41 1.14
N ASN A 30 19.26 -13.04 1.80
CA ASN A 30 17.96 -13.35 1.18
C ASN A 30 17.05 -12.12 1.05
N THR A 31 17.14 -11.18 1.99
CA THR A 31 16.36 -9.94 1.97
C THR A 31 16.80 -9.02 0.84
N ASP A 32 18.11 -8.91 0.60
CA ASP A 32 18.67 -8.07 -0.46
C ASP A 32 18.22 -8.52 -1.86
N ARG A 33 18.12 -9.83 -2.10
CA ARG A 33 17.71 -10.37 -3.42
C ARG A 33 16.28 -10.01 -3.79
N ARG A 34 15.33 -10.17 -2.86
CA ARG A 34 13.92 -9.85 -3.11
C ARG A 34 13.73 -8.35 -3.38
N ASN A 35 14.37 -7.51 -2.59
CA ASN A 35 14.30 -6.06 -2.78
C ASN A 35 14.91 -5.64 -4.13
N PHE A 36 16.03 -6.25 -4.51
CA PHE A 36 16.66 -6.02 -5.80
C PHE A 36 15.74 -6.41 -6.98
N GLU A 37 15.06 -7.56 -6.89
CA GLU A 37 14.10 -7.99 -7.91
C GLU A 37 12.90 -7.03 -8.03
N ILE A 38 12.36 -6.53 -6.91
CA ILE A 38 11.27 -5.56 -6.90
C ILE A 38 11.69 -4.27 -7.62
N VAL A 39 12.85 -3.71 -7.25
CA VAL A 39 13.36 -2.46 -7.85
C VAL A 39 13.60 -2.64 -9.35
N LYS A 40 14.18 -3.77 -9.76
CA LYS A 40 14.39 -4.09 -11.17
C LYS A 40 13.06 -4.16 -11.95
N ASN A 41 12.05 -4.83 -11.41
CA ASN A 41 10.75 -4.95 -12.08
C ASN A 41 10.04 -3.59 -12.16
N LEU A 42 10.19 -2.74 -11.15
CA LEU A 42 9.64 -1.38 -11.17
C LEU A 42 10.31 -0.52 -12.25
N ASP A 43 11.62 -0.64 -12.44
CA ASP A 43 12.35 0.08 -13.49
C ASP A 43 11.92 -0.36 -14.91
N ILE A 44 11.69 -1.67 -15.10
CA ILE A 44 11.13 -2.21 -16.34
C ILE A 44 9.73 -1.64 -16.59
N PHE A 45 8.86 -1.66 -15.57
CA PHE A 45 7.52 -1.11 -15.68
C PHE A 45 7.54 0.39 -16.03
N TYR A 46 8.37 1.17 -15.35
CA TYR A 46 8.54 2.59 -15.63
C TYR A 46 9.03 2.84 -17.06
N SER A 47 10.01 2.07 -17.51
CA SER A 47 10.55 2.20 -18.87
C SER A 47 9.50 1.90 -19.94
N LEU A 48 8.72 0.82 -19.76
CA LEU A 48 7.61 0.47 -20.64
C LEU A 48 6.54 1.56 -20.66
N PHE A 49 6.13 2.05 -19.49
CA PHE A 49 5.12 3.09 -19.38
C PHE A 49 5.54 4.38 -20.08
N ARG A 50 6.81 4.80 -19.88
CA ARG A 50 7.37 5.98 -20.54
C ARG A 50 7.41 5.82 -22.05
N GLU A 51 7.82 4.66 -22.55
CA GLU A 51 7.90 4.37 -23.98
C GLU A 51 6.50 4.38 -24.61
N LEU A 52 5.53 3.72 -23.96
CA LEU A 52 4.14 3.74 -24.38
C LEU A 52 3.61 5.17 -24.46
N ASN A 53 3.78 5.97 -23.41
CA ASN A 53 3.28 7.35 -23.41
C ASN A 53 4.00 8.28 -24.42
N SER A 54 5.21 7.92 -24.86
CA SER A 54 6.02 8.77 -25.75
C SER A 54 5.90 8.39 -27.23
N TYR A 55 5.65 7.12 -27.53
CA TYR A 55 5.66 6.58 -28.89
C TYR A 55 4.32 6.02 -29.35
N TYR A 56 3.30 6.00 -28.48
CA TYR A 56 1.97 5.61 -28.91
C TYR A 56 1.34 6.67 -29.81
N VAL A 57 0.53 6.21 -30.77
CA VAL A 57 0.06 7.05 -31.88
C VAL A 57 -1.07 7.99 -31.46
N ASP A 58 -1.86 7.59 -30.45
CA ASP A 58 -2.99 8.35 -29.93
C ASP A 58 -2.63 8.99 -28.58
N GLU A 59 -3.39 10.02 -28.20
CA GLU A 59 -3.29 10.58 -26.85
C GLU A 59 -3.67 9.54 -25.81
N THR A 60 -2.71 9.17 -24.97
CA THR A 60 -2.93 8.29 -23.83
C THR A 60 -3.11 9.10 -22.55
N ASP A 61 -4.11 8.75 -21.76
CA ASP A 61 -4.27 9.25 -20.39
C ASP A 61 -3.42 8.41 -19.42
N PRO A 62 -2.31 8.97 -18.87
CA PRO A 62 -1.42 8.23 -18.00
C PRO A 62 -2.10 7.75 -16.71
N GLU A 63 -3.00 8.56 -16.16
CA GLU A 63 -3.69 8.28 -14.90
C GLU A 63 -4.63 7.09 -15.06
N LYS A 64 -5.41 7.11 -16.14
CA LYS A 64 -6.31 6.01 -16.49
C LYS A 64 -5.58 4.70 -16.78
N LEU A 65 -4.44 4.76 -17.46
CA LEU A 65 -3.62 3.58 -17.76
C LEU A 65 -3.06 2.94 -16.48
N ILE A 66 -2.51 3.74 -15.57
CA ILE A 66 -2.01 3.26 -14.28
C ILE A 66 -3.15 2.67 -13.45
N LYS A 67 -4.29 3.37 -13.35
CA LYS A 67 -5.47 2.88 -12.62
C LYS A 67 -5.92 1.53 -13.15
N THR A 68 -6.05 1.38 -14.47
CA THR A 68 -6.44 0.11 -15.11
C THR A 68 -5.44 -1.01 -14.80
N GLY A 69 -4.14 -0.71 -14.80
CA GLY A 69 -3.10 -1.67 -14.43
C GLY A 69 -3.20 -2.11 -12.95
N ILE A 70 -3.47 -1.17 -12.04
CA ILE A 70 -3.68 -1.47 -10.62
C ILE A 70 -4.93 -2.33 -10.42
N ASP A 71 -6.05 -1.95 -11.04
CA ASP A 71 -7.32 -2.68 -10.94
C ASP A 71 -7.14 -4.13 -11.42
N ALA A 72 -6.43 -4.36 -12.54
CA ALA A 72 -6.13 -5.69 -13.05
C ALA A 72 -5.18 -6.51 -12.14
N MET A 73 -4.22 -5.86 -11.47
CA MET A 73 -3.37 -6.52 -10.48
C MET A 73 -4.19 -6.98 -9.26
N LEU A 74 -5.10 -6.13 -8.79
CA LEU A 74 -5.93 -6.38 -7.61
C LEU A 74 -7.01 -7.43 -7.85
N GLU A 75 -7.56 -7.51 -9.07
CA GLU A 75 -8.56 -8.52 -9.46
C GLU A 75 -8.10 -9.95 -9.16
N THR A 76 -6.79 -10.21 -9.29
CA THR A 76 -6.22 -11.54 -9.04
C THR A 76 -5.92 -11.83 -7.57
N LEU A 77 -5.88 -10.81 -6.72
CA LEU A 77 -5.47 -10.94 -5.32
C LEU A 77 -6.66 -11.28 -4.43
N ASP A 78 -7.70 -10.45 -4.46
CA ASP A 78 -8.85 -10.54 -3.56
C ASP A 78 -10.00 -9.58 -3.99
N PRO A 79 -11.28 -9.99 -3.92
CA PRO A 79 -12.44 -9.17 -4.32
C PRO A 79 -12.73 -7.97 -3.42
N TYR A 80 -12.12 -7.86 -2.25
CA TYR A 80 -12.34 -6.79 -1.27
C TYR A 80 -11.25 -5.71 -1.31
N THR A 81 -10.13 -5.94 -1.99
CA THR A 81 -9.07 -4.93 -2.14
C THR A 81 -9.33 -4.12 -3.40
N THR A 82 -9.59 -2.83 -3.23
CA THR A 82 -9.78 -1.88 -4.32
C THR A 82 -8.85 -0.68 -4.17
N PHE A 83 -8.39 -0.14 -5.30
CA PHE A 83 -7.61 1.09 -5.35
C PHE A 83 -8.55 2.28 -5.62
N ILE A 84 -8.42 3.34 -4.83
CA ILE A 84 -9.21 4.56 -4.98
C ILE A 84 -8.27 5.69 -5.40
N PRO A 85 -8.42 6.26 -6.61
CA PRO A 85 -7.60 7.36 -7.07
C PRO A 85 -7.93 8.64 -6.29
N GLU A 86 -7.01 9.61 -6.34
CA GLU A 86 -7.14 10.86 -5.58
C GLU A 86 -8.37 11.68 -6.00
N GLU A 87 -8.69 11.68 -7.30
CA GLU A 87 -9.88 12.32 -7.87
C GLU A 87 -11.19 11.81 -7.26
N GLU A 88 -11.26 10.53 -6.88
CA GLU A 88 -12.46 9.88 -6.32
C GLU A 88 -12.46 9.91 -4.76
N MET A 89 -11.38 10.36 -4.14
CA MET A 89 -11.21 10.31 -2.68
C MET A 89 -12.27 11.15 -1.94
N ALA A 90 -12.72 12.26 -2.52
CA ALA A 90 -13.75 13.11 -1.93
C ALA A 90 -15.10 12.39 -1.85
N ASP A 91 -15.51 11.75 -2.94
CA ASP A 91 -16.76 11.00 -3.01
C ASP A 91 -16.69 9.73 -2.14
N PHE A 92 -15.54 9.06 -2.10
CA PHE A 92 -15.35 7.92 -1.21
C PHE A 92 -15.48 8.29 0.27
N ARG A 93 -14.88 9.42 0.68
CA ARG A 93 -15.06 9.97 2.03
C ARG A 93 -16.51 10.27 2.29
N PHE A 94 -17.21 10.92 1.36
CA PHE A 94 -18.63 11.21 1.49
C PHE A 94 -19.47 9.94 1.66
N MET A 95 -19.24 8.88 0.87
CA MET A 95 -19.97 7.61 1.01
C MET A 95 -19.72 6.92 2.34
N THR A 96 -18.51 7.07 2.91
CA THR A 96 -18.10 6.41 4.14
C THR A 96 -18.51 7.18 5.40
N THR A 97 -18.28 8.50 5.42
CA THR A 97 -18.51 9.36 6.59
C THR A 97 -19.84 10.11 6.53
N GLY A 98 -20.44 10.25 5.34
CA GLY A 98 -21.61 11.11 5.14
C GLY A 98 -21.33 12.60 5.29
N GLU A 99 -20.06 13.01 5.43
CA GLU A 99 -19.69 14.41 5.64
C GLU A 99 -19.43 15.10 4.29
N TYR A 100 -20.29 16.05 3.93
CA TYR A 100 -20.05 16.91 2.77
C TYR A 100 -19.07 18.03 3.15
N ALA A 101 -18.04 18.23 2.32
CA ALA A 101 -16.96 19.18 2.57
C ALA A 101 -17.49 20.58 2.96
N GLY A 102 -17.28 20.97 4.22
CA GLY A 102 -17.39 22.36 4.67
C GLY A 102 -18.67 22.79 5.40
N ILE A 103 -19.77 22.04 5.36
CA ILE A 103 -21.03 22.45 6.03
C ILE A 103 -21.17 21.79 7.42
N GLY A 104 -20.38 20.76 7.72
CA GLY A 104 -20.44 20.02 8.98
C GLY A 104 -21.82 19.43 9.26
N ALA A 105 -22.50 18.99 8.19
CA ALA A 105 -23.78 18.32 8.24
C ALA A 105 -23.60 16.90 7.72
N LEU A 106 -24.09 15.90 8.46
CA LEU A 106 -24.08 14.51 8.02
C LEU A 106 -25.27 14.32 7.06
N ILE A 107 -24.96 14.05 5.79
CA ILE A 107 -25.97 13.78 4.77
C ILE A 107 -26.10 12.26 4.67
N THR A 108 -27.28 11.75 5.00
CA THR A 108 -27.58 10.33 4.90
C THR A 108 -28.71 10.11 3.89
N LYS A 109 -28.58 9.07 3.06
CA LYS A 109 -29.63 8.69 2.11
C LYS A 109 -30.53 7.64 2.77
N ARG A 110 -31.82 7.93 2.93
CA ARG A 110 -32.81 6.98 3.45
C ARG A 110 -33.87 6.71 2.39
N GLY A 111 -33.74 5.58 1.69
CA GLY A 111 -34.56 5.27 0.52
C GLY A 111 -34.25 6.23 -0.65
N ASP A 112 -35.28 6.83 -1.23
CA ASP A 112 -35.14 7.80 -2.33
C ASP A 112 -34.93 9.25 -1.85
N TYR A 113 -34.98 9.49 -0.54
CA TYR A 113 -34.86 10.83 0.03
C TYR A 113 -33.46 11.07 0.61
N VAL A 114 -32.91 12.25 0.31
CA VAL A 114 -31.70 12.79 0.96
C VAL A 114 -32.13 13.44 2.26
N VAL A 115 -31.59 12.95 3.39
CA VAL A 115 -31.92 13.43 4.73
C VAL A 115 -30.67 14.04 5.35
N ILE A 116 -30.79 15.26 5.87
CA ILE A 116 -29.74 15.91 6.65
C ILE A 116 -29.93 15.48 8.10
N SER A 117 -29.10 14.57 8.59
CA SER A 117 -29.08 14.15 9.99
C SER A 117 -28.10 15.03 10.74
N GLU A 118 -28.63 15.91 11.59
CA GLU A 118 -27.90 16.75 12.55
C GLU A 118 -26.78 17.65 11.95
N PRO A 119 -27.00 18.97 11.81
CA PRO A 119 -25.88 19.89 11.71
C PRO A 119 -25.12 19.86 13.04
N THR A 120 -23.86 19.44 13.03
CA THR A 120 -23.03 19.41 14.24
C THR A 120 -22.93 20.83 14.82
N LYS A 121 -23.35 21.04 16.07
CA LYS A 121 -23.28 22.35 16.74
C LYS A 121 -21.82 22.83 16.83
N GLY A 122 -21.39 23.62 15.85
CA GLY A 122 -20.06 24.24 15.82
C GLY A 122 -19.51 24.57 14.43
N CYS A 123 -20.04 23.98 13.35
CA CYS A 123 -19.56 24.21 11.99
C CYS A 123 -20.14 25.45 11.29
N LEU A 124 -21.26 25.99 11.78
CA LEU A 124 -21.84 27.20 11.21
C LEU A 124 -20.95 28.40 11.59
N PRO A 125 -20.50 29.23 10.62
CA PRO A 125 -19.89 30.50 10.95
C PRO A 125 -20.89 31.28 11.79
N ARG A 126 -20.48 31.60 13.02
CA ARG A 126 -21.22 32.43 13.97
C ARG A 126 -21.31 33.85 13.42
N ASN A 127 -22.19 34.06 12.44
CA ASN A 127 -22.63 35.38 12.03
C ASN A 127 -24.16 35.36 11.96
N ARG A 128 -24.79 35.59 13.11
CA ARG A 128 -26.18 36.06 13.17
C ARG A 128 -26.13 37.59 13.17
N ALA A 129 -26.65 38.18 12.11
CA ALA A 129 -27.29 39.50 12.17
C ALA A 129 -28.68 39.36 12.81
#